data_AF-A0A6V7HR54-F1
#
_entry.id   AF-A0A6V7HR54-F1
#
_cell.length_a   1.000
_cell.length_b   1.000
_cell.length_c   1.000
_cell.angle_alpha   90.00
_cell.angle_beta   90.00
_cell.angle_gamma   90.00
#
_symmetry.space_group_name_H-M   'P 1'
#
loop_
_entity.id
_entity.type
_entity.pdbx_description
1 polymer ?
#
loop_
_entity_poly.entity_id
_entity_poly.type
_entity_poly.pdbx_seq_one_letter_code
_entity_poly.pdbx_strand_id
1 'polypeptide(L)'
;KMLVTLWLQYFKNDQSEGERSTCIVTGFVYLLLAMIILIVDESKLEIGLDTAYTSFNHSASVFLGNQGLSSTGPASKIVLKFFLALWCGFIGSLFTFPGLRMSKMHWDAMRYYKDRRILTLLSNISFASPLFLICLWIKPISRDYLTERIFSGMDKP
;
A
#
# COMPACT_ATOMS: atom_id res chain seq x y z
N LYS A 1 13.15 -7.74 9.53
CA LYS A 1 14.00 -7.76 10.75
C LYS A 1 14.76 -6.44 10.92
N MET A 2 15.63 -6.05 9.99
CA MET A 2 16.40 -4.78 10.07
C MET A 2 15.54 -3.52 10.30
N LEU A 3 14.44 -3.36 9.55
CA LEU A 3 13.57 -2.17 9.66
C LEU A 3 12.94 -2.00 11.05
N VAL A 4 12.49 -3.10 11.66
CA VAL A 4 11.86 -3.08 12.99
C VAL A 4 12.91 -2.77 14.07
N THR A 5 14.12 -3.33 13.95
CA THR A 5 15.22 -3.04 14.87
C THR A 5 15.64 -1.58 14.81
N LEU A 6 15.73 -1.00 13.61
CA LEU A 6 15.99 0.43 13.42
C LEU A 6 14.88 1.25 14.06
N TRP A 7 13.62 0.97 13.75
CA TRP A 7 12.47 1.67 14.33
C TRP A 7 12.46 1.66 15.87
N LEU A 8 12.77 0.50 16.47
CA LEU A 8 12.90 0.38 17.94
C LEU A 8 14.07 1.19 18.50
N GLN A 9 15.22 1.22 17.83
CA GLN A 9 16.36 2.03 18.25
C GLN A 9 16.04 3.52 18.20
N TYR A 10 15.32 3.98 17.18
CA TYR A 10 14.88 5.36 17.07
C TYR A 10 13.89 5.77 18.18
N PHE A 11 12.99 4.86 18.59
CA PHE A 11 12.08 5.14 19.69
C PHE A 11 12.76 5.17 21.06
N LYS A 12 13.95 4.57 21.18
CA LYS A 12 14.73 4.46 22.42
C LYS A 12 15.76 5.58 22.58
N ASN A 13 16.13 6.28 21.51
CA ASN A 13 17.17 7.31 21.54
C ASN A 13 16.58 8.70 21.85
N ASP A 14 17.01 9.31 22.95
CA ASP A 14 16.44 10.55 23.52
C ASP A 14 16.83 11.83 22.73
N GLN A 15 17.79 11.72 21.80
CA GLN A 15 18.28 12.84 20.99
C GLN A 15 17.49 13.05 19.68
N SER A 16 16.55 12.16 19.36
CA SER A 16 15.89 12.05 18.06
C SER A 16 14.39 12.43 18.09
N GLU A 17 14.00 13.43 18.88
CA GLU A 17 12.60 13.83 19.06
C GLU A 17 11.88 14.21 17.73
N GLY A 18 12.59 14.89 16.82
CA GLY A 18 12.06 15.22 15.49
C GLY A 18 11.86 14.02 14.56
N GLU A 19 12.70 13.00 14.70
CA GLU A 19 12.64 11.77 13.91
C GLU A 19 11.46 10.89 14.38
N ARG A 20 11.28 10.75 15.69
CA ARG A 20 10.17 9.99 16.30
C ARG A 20 8.82 10.59 15.93
N SER A 21 8.67 11.91 16.09
CA SER A 21 7.44 12.62 15.75
C SER A 21 7.10 12.49 14.25
N THR A 22 8.08 12.62 13.36
CA THR A 22 7.87 12.44 11.92
C THR A 22 7.39 11.03 11.58
N CYS A 23 7.93 10.00 12.24
CA CYS A 23 7.51 8.61 12.05
C CYS A 23 6.04 8.39 12.48
N ILE A 24 5.66 8.92 13.65
CA ILE A 24 4.30 8.81 14.19
C ILE A 24 3.30 9.53 13.27
N VAL A 25 3.59 10.79 12.92
CA VAL A 25 2.71 11.61 12.06
C VAL A 25 2.52 10.91 10.71
N THR A 26 3.60 10.42 10.11
CA THR A 26 3.52 9.71 8.83
C THR A 26 2.72 8.41 8.94
N GLY A 27 2.86 7.67 10.05
CA GLY A 27 2.02 6.49 10.31
C GLY A 27 0.52 6.82 10.37
N PHE A 28 0.15 7.92 11.02
CA PHE A 28 -1.25 8.40 11.02
C PHE A 28 -1.72 8.84 9.64
N VAL A 29 -0.88 9.52 8.85
CA VAL A 29 -1.21 9.88 7.46
C VAL A 29 -1.48 8.62 6.62
N TYR A 30 -0.63 7.61 6.71
CA TYR A 30 -0.86 6.33 6.01
C TYR A 30 -2.11 5.60 6.50
N LEU A 31 -2.40 5.64 7.82
CA LEU A 31 -3.63 5.09 8.37
C LEU A 31 -4.87 5.78 7.77
N LEU A 32 -4.88 7.12 7.73
CA LEU A 32 -5.98 7.89 7.14
C LEU A 32 -6.15 7.59 5.64
N LEU A 33 -5.06 7.55 4.89
CA LEU A 33 -5.08 7.19 3.47
C LEU A 33 -5.64 5.76 3.28
N ALA A 34 -5.21 4.80 4.11
CA ALA A 34 -5.72 3.43 4.06
C ALA A 34 -7.22 3.36 4.37
N MET A 35 -7.70 4.13 5.34
CA MET A 35 -9.14 4.21 5.64
C MET A 35 -9.93 4.78 4.46
N ILE A 36 -9.42 5.84 3.82
CA ILE A 36 -10.03 6.43 2.61
C ILE A 36 -10.05 5.41 1.46
N ILE A 37 -8.97 4.65 1.27
CA ILE A 37 -8.91 3.64 0.21
C ILE A 37 -9.87 2.47 0.50
N LEU A 38 -9.95 2.01 1.74
CA LEU A 38 -10.79 0.85 2.13
C LEU A 38 -12.28 1.15 2.19
N ILE A 39 -12.68 2.44 2.27
CA ILE A 39 -14.08 2.85 2.17
C ILE A 39 -14.54 2.96 0.71
N VAL A 40 -13.63 3.19 -0.23
CA VAL A 40 -13.93 3.20 -1.66
C VAL A 40 -14.44 1.82 -2.10
N ASP A 41 -15.43 1.83 -2.97
CA ASP A 41 -16.04 0.62 -3.50
C ASP A 41 -15.08 -0.16 -4.42
N GLU A 42 -15.12 -1.49 -4.32
CA GLU A 42 -14.28 -2.39 -5.13
C GLU A 42 -14.65 -2.37 -6.62
N SER A 43 -15.78 -1.77 -6.99
CA SER A 43 -16.10 -1.47 -8.39
C SER A 43 -15.11 -0.48 -9.03
N LYS A 44 -14.45 0.37 -8.23
CA LYS A 44 -13.49 1.38 -8.70
C LYS A 44 -12.03 0.97 -8.48
N LEU A 45 -11.75 0.16 -7.46
CA LEU A 45 -10.39 -0.25 -7.09
C LEU A 45 -10.26 -1.78 -7.01
N GLU A 46 -9.20 -2.37 -7.58
CA GLU A 46 -9.01 -3.83 -7.59
C GLU A 46 -8.46 -4.38 -6.25
N ILE A 47 -9.14 -4.08 -5.14
CA ILE A 47 -8.67 -4.52 -3.81
C ILE A 47 -8.93 -6.03 -3.62
N GLY A 48 -10.09 -6.54 -4.05
CA GLY A 48 -10.46 -7.96 -3.92
C GLY A 48 -10.71 -8.42 -2.47
N LEU A 49 -10.94 -7.49 -1.54
CA LEU A 49 -11.11 -7.77 -0.12
C LEU A 49 -12.45 -8.48 0.16
N ASP A 50 -13.50 -8.17 -0.60
CA ASP A 50 -14.83 -8.75 -0.44
C ASP A 50 -14.86 -10.23 -0.82
N THR A 51 -14.21 -10.58 -1.94
CA THR A 51 -14.04 -11.98 -2.37
C THR A 51 -13.18 -12.77 -1.37
N ALA A 52 -12.11 -12.16 -0.84
CA ALA A 52 -11.27 -12.78 0.18
C ALA A 52 -12.04 -12.97 1.49
N TYR A 53 -12.81 -11.97 1.92
CA TYR A 53 -13.63 -12.02 3.13
C TYR A 53 -14.69 -13.11 3.08
N THR A 54 -15.42 -13.20 1.98
CA THR A 54 -16.46 -14.24 1.80
C THR A 54 -15.86 -15.64 1.81
N SER A 55 -14.72 -15.83 1.14
CA SER A 55 -13.98 -17.11 1.12
C SER A 55 -13.43 -17.49 2.50
N PHE A 56 -12.88 -16.52 3.23
CA PHE A 56 -12.41 -16.72 4.60
C PHE A 56 -13.55 -17.04 5.56
N ASN A 57 -14.65 -16.29 5.50
CA ASN A 57 -15.81 -16.51 6.35
C ASN A 57 -16.45 -17.88 6.11
N HIS A 58 -16.56 -18.30 4.84
CA HIS A 58 -17.02 -19.64 4.47
C HIS A 58 -16.10 -20.71 5.08
N SER A 59 -14.79 -20.60 4.85
CA SER A 59 -13.81 -21.57 5.36
C SER A 59 -13.80 -21.65 6.88
N ALA A 60 -13.90 -20.51 7.55
CA ALA A 60 -13.96 -20.44 9.01
C ALA A 60 -15.26 -21.03 9.56
N SER A 61 -16.40 -20.79 8.91
CA SER A 61 -17.69 -21.38 9.33
C SER A 61 -17.67 -22.91 9.25
N VAL A 62 -17.06 -23.50 8.22
CA VAL A 62 -16.88 -24.95 8.08
C VAL A 62 -15.94 -25.48 9.17
N PHE A 63 -14.83 -24.79 9.44
CA PHE A 63 -13.88 -25.19 10.48
C PHE A 63 -14.51 -25.15 11.89
N LEU A 64 -15.24 -24.08 12.23
CA LEU A 64 -15.94 -23.97 13.51
C LEU A 64 -17.07 -25.00 13.64
N GLY A 65 -17.80 -25.27 12.55
CA GLY A 65 -18.81 -26.32 12.50
C GLY A 65 -18.23 -27.70 12.79
N ASN A 66 -17.06 -28.01 12.23
CA ASN A 66 -16.34 -29.27 12.53
C ASN A 66 -15.86 -29.35 13.99
N GLN A 67 -15.71 -28.22 14.69
CA GLN A 67 -15.39 -28.18 16.12
C GLN A 67 -16.64 -28.11 17.02
N GLY A 68 -17.84 -28.29 16.46
CA GLY A 68 -19.10 -28.26 17.21
C GLY A 68 -19.55 -26.86 17.63
N LEU A 69 -18.90 -25.81 17.11
CA LEU A 69 -19.26 -24.42 17.37
C LEU A 69 -20.12 -23.89 16.21
N SER A 70 -21.42 -23.77 16.43
CA SER A 70 -22.35 -23.16 15.48
C SER A 70 -22.25 -21.63 15.53
N SER A 71 -21.24 -21.06 14.87
CA SER A 71 -21.05 -19.60 14.80
C SER A 71 -21.32 -19.04 13.41
N THR A 72 -22.13 -17.99 13.35
CA THR A 72 -22.47 -17.22 12.14
C THR A 72 -21.30 -16.30 11.76
N GLY A 73 -20.17 -16.88 11.37
CA GLY A 73 -18.99 -16.16 10.86
C GLY A 73 -18.14 -15.44 11.93
N PRO A 74 -16.79 -15.40 11.84
CA PRO A 74 -15.94 -15.03 12.97
C PRO A 74 -15.70 -13.53 13.18
N ALA A 75 -15.96 -12.66 12.19
CA ALA A 75 -15.61 -11.24 12.30
C ALA A 75 -16.43 -10.36 11.35
N SER A 76 -16.87 -9.19 11.83
CA SER A 76 -17.52 -8.19 10.98
C SER A 76 -16.54 -7.61 9.95
N LYS A 77 -16.99 -7.49 8.70
CA LYS A 77 -16.22 -6.91 7.57
C LYS A 77 -15.56 -5.57 7.91
N ILE A 78 -16.24 -4.74 8.71
CA ILE A 78 -15.72 -3.42 9.11
C ILE A 78 -14.50 -3.54 10.04
N VAL A 79 -14.50 -4.55 10.91
CA VAL A 79 -13.41 -4.80 11.87
C VAL A 79 -12.15 -5.23 11.11
N LEU A 80 -12.29 -6.08 10.10
CA LEU A 80 -11.17 -6.47 9.25
C LEU A 80 -10.59 -5.29 8.46
N LYS A 81 -11.45 -4.44 7.89
CA LYS A 81 -11.00 -3.19 7.24
C LYS A 81 -10.23 -2.29 8.20
N PHE A 82 -10.70 -2.15 9.44
CA PHE A 82 -10.02 -1.36 10.45
C PHE A 82 -8.63 -1.92 10.82
N PHE A 83 -8.52 -3.22 11.08
CA PHE A 83 -7.22 -3.84 11.37
C PHE A 83 -6.27 -3.74 10.19
N LEU A 84 -6.76 -3.90 8.96
CA LEU A 84 -5.96 -3.73 7.76
C LEU A 84 -5.43 -2.29 7.63
N ALA A 85 -6.25 -1.28 7.93
CA ALA A 85 -5.82 0.11 7.97
C ALA A 85 -4.75 0.36 9.05
N LEU A 86 -4.90 -0.25 10.22
CA LEU A 86 -3.92 -0.15 11.31
C LEU A 86 -2.57 -0.78 10.92
N TRP A 87 -2.59 -1.94 10.27
CA TRP A 87 -1.40 -2.56 9.70
C TRP A 87 -0.76 -1.67 8.63
N CYS A 88 -1.55 -1.03 7.77
CA CYS A 88 -1.03 -0.09 6.77
C CYS A 88 -0.37 1.12 7.42
N GLY A 89 -0.97 1.71 8.46
CA GLY A 89 -0.36 2.80 9.22
C GLY A 89 0.96 2.40 9.88
N PHE A 90 1.01 1.22 10.50
CA PHE A 90 2.22 0.68 11.11
C PHE A 90 3.34 0.47 10.06
N ILE A 91 3.01 -0.18 8.94
CA ILE A 91 3.94 -0.39 7.82
C ILE A 91 4.40 0.96 7.26
N GLY A 92 3.50 1.91 7.07
CA GLY A 92 3.81 3.26 6.62
C GLY A 92 4.83 3.96 7.51
N SER A 93 4.67 3.85 8.83
CA SER A 93 5.62 4.40 9.81
C SER A 93 7.02 3.78 9.68
N LEU A 94 7.11 2.46 9.42
CA LEU A 94 8.37 1.76 9.21
C LEU A 94 9.08 2.21 7.92
N PHE A 95 8.31 2.57 6.89
CA PHE A 95 8.84 3.00 5.59
C PHE A 95 9.15 4.50 5.51
N THR A 96 8.71 5.33 6.46
CA THR A 96 9.00 6.77 6.48
C THR A 96 10.48 7.08 6.31
N PHE A 97 11.36 6.45 7.10
CA PHE A 97 12.80 6.71 7.04
C PHE A 97 13.49 6.17 5.78
N PRO A 98 13.28 4.89 5.39
CA PRO A 98 13.72 4.42 4.09
C PRO A 98 13.26 5.35 2.95
N GLY A 99 12.02 5.85 3.01
CA GLY A 99 11.47 6.78 2.03
C GLY A 99 12.18 8.13 1.99
N LEU A 100 12.42 8.74 3.15
CA LEU A 100 13.16 10.00 3.24
C LEU A 100 14.62 9.84 2.79
N ARG A 101 15.27 8.74 3.18
CA ARG A 101 16.64 8.42 2.77
C ARG A 101 16.74 8.18 1.27
N MET A 102 15.78 7.45 0.70
CA MET A 102 15.69 7.23 -0.75
C MET A 102 15.48 8.53 -1.51
N SER A 103 14.61 9.42 -1.01
CA SER A 103 14.37 10.74 -1.62
C SER A 103 15.64 11.60 -1.60
N LYS A 104 16.40 11.56 -0.51
CA LYS A 104 17.69 12.26 -0.42
C LYS A 104 18.73 11.68 -1.37
N MET A 105 18.83 10.34 -1.46
CA MET A 105 19.71 9.67 -2.43
C MET A 105 19.35 10.02 -3.87
N HIS A 106 18.06 10.09 -4.21
CA HIS A 106 17.60 10.53 -5.54
C HIS A 106 17.99 11.99 -5.82
N TRP A 107 17.83 12.88 -4.83
CA TRP A 107 18.25 14.27 -4.94
C TRP A 107 19.76 14.41 -5.18
N ASP A 108 20.57 13.63 -4.45
CA ASP A 108 22.02 13.63 -4.61
C ASP A 108 22.44 13.08 -5.98
N ALA A 109 21.77 12.03 -6.48
CA ALA A 109 21.97 11.51 -7.84
C ALA A 109 21.64 12.55 -8.91
N MET A 110 20.53 13.28 -8.75
CA MET A 110 20.13 14.37 -9.66
C MET A 110 21.17 15.48 -9.72
N ARG A 111 21.80 15.81 -8.58
CA ARG A 111 22.89 16.80 -8.52
C ARG A 111 24.16 16.32 -9.22
N TYR A 112 24.49 15.03 -9.09
CA TYR A 112 25.67 14.43 -9.71
C TYR A 112 25.55 14.28 -11.24
N TYR A 113 24.35 13.96 -11.75
CA TYR A 113 24.12 13.73 -13.18
C TYR A 113 23.67 14.96 -13.98
N LYS A 114 23.87 16.17 -13.45
CA LYS A 114 23.33 17.42 -14.03
C LYS A 114 23.70 17.65 -15.50
N ASP A 115 24.87 17.17 -15.93
CA ASP A 115 25.35 17.34 -17.31
C ASP A 115 24.84 16.26 -18.29
N ARG A 116 24.32 15.12 -17.79
CA ARG A 116 23.89 13.97 -18.60
C ARG A 116 22.37 13.83 -18.64
N ARG A 117 21.73 14.52 -19.59
CA ARG A 117 20.26 14.55 -19.76
C ARG A 117 19.59 13.17 -19.77
N ILE A 118 20.17 12.16 -20.44
CA ILE A 118 19.58 10.82 -20.54
C ILE A 118 19.54 10.12 -19.17
N LEU A 119 20.62 10.24 -18.38
CA LEU A 119 20.74 9.56 -17.10
C LEU A 119 19.84 10.20 -16.04
N THR A 120 19.70 11.53 -16.09
CA THR A 120 18.70 12.28 -15.32
C THR A 120 17.27 11.84 -15.63
N LEU A 121 16.91 11.69 -16.90
CA LEU A 121 15.59 11.21 -17.30
C LEU A 121 15.33 9.79 -16.78
N LEU A 122 16.29 8.87 -16.93
CA LEU A 122 16.15 7.49 -16.45
C LEU A 122 15.97 7.43 -14.93
N SER A 123 16.71 8.25 -14.17
CA SER A 123 16.57 8.33 -12.70
C SER A 123 15.17 8.79 -12.30
N ASN A 124 14.60 9.79 -12.98
CA ASN A 124 13.25 10.27 -12.72
C ASN A 124 12.17 9.23 -13.07
N ILE A 125 12.33 8.51 -14.18
CA ILE A 125 11.44 7.41 -14.55
C ILE A 125 11.49 6.30 -13.51
N SER A 126 12.69 5.92 -13.06
CA SER A 126 12.87 4.90 -12.04
C SER A 126 12.21 5.30 -10.71
N PHE A 127 12.38 6.56 -10.30
CA PHE A 127 11.73 7.11 -9.11
C PHE A 127 10.20 7.19 -9.22
N ALA A 128 9.67 7.48 -10.42
CA ALA A 128 8.23 7.56 -10.67
C ALA A 128 7.58 6.19 -10.92
N SER A 129 8.36 5.15 -11.28
CA SER A 129 7.86 3.81 -11.61
C SER A 129 6.89 3.20 -10.58
N PRO A 130 7.07 3.37 -9.25
CA PRO A 130 6.13 2.81 -8.28
C PRO A 130 4.76 3.47 -8.35
N LEU A 131 4.69 4.76 -8.73
CA LEU A 131 3.41 5.47 -8.90
C LEU A 131 2.65 4.93 -10.11
N PHE A 132 3.35 4.62 -11.21
CA PHE A 132 2.72 3.98 -12.37
C PHE A 132 2.10 2.63 -12.02
N LEU A 133 2.78 1.82 -11.19
CA LEU A 133 2.25 0.55 -10.70
C LEU A 133 0.99 0.75 -9.83
N ILE A 134 0.98 1.75 -8.95
CA ILE A 134 -0.20 2.08 -8.13
C ILE A 134 -1.36 2.57 -9.01
N CYS A 135 -1.08 3.39 -10.03
CA CYS A 135 -2.10 3.85 -10.97
C CYS A 135 -2.73 2.69 -11.75
N LEU A 136 -1.95 1.65 -12.07
CA LEU A 136 -2.48 0.45 -12.74
C LEU A 136 -3.45 -0.35 -11.85
N TRP A 137 -3.44 -0.14 -10.53
CA TRP A 137 -4.37 -0.81 -9.63
C TRP A 137 -5.80 -0.22 -9.66
N ILE A 138 -5.96 0.90 -10.36
CA ILE A 138 -7.24 1.58 -10.57
C ILE A 138 -7.92 0.92 -11.78
N LYS A 139 -9.07 0.25 -11.56
CA LYS A 139 -9.83 -0.48 -12.60
C LYS A 139 -10.01 0.28 -13.91
N PRO A 140 -10.48 1.55 -13.93
CA PRO A 140 -10.68 2.27 -15.18
C PRO A 140 -9.38 2.62 -15.92
N ILE A 141 -8.21 2.57 -15.26
CA ILE A 141 -6.91 2.80 -15.92
C ILE A 141 -6.34 1.51 -16.50
N SER A 142 -6.52 0.39 -15.80
CA SER A 142 -5.98 -0.90 -16.24
C SER A 142 -6.99 -1.70 -17.05
N ARG A 143 -8.12 -2.07 -16.43
CA ARG A 143 -9.09 -2.99 -17.02
C ARG A 143 -9.84 -2.40 -18.22
N ASP A 144 -10.37 -1.19 -18.06
CA ASP A 144 -11.14 -0.55 -19.13
C ASP A 144 -10.25 -0.20 -20.33
N TYR A 145 -8.97 0.13 -20.12
CA TYR A 145 -8.05 0.57 -21.16
C TYR A 145 -7.22 -0.56 -21.79
N LEU A 146 -6.81 -1.57 -21.01
CA LEU A 146 -5.93 -2.66 -21.47
C LEU A 146 -6.69 -3.95 -21.80
N THR A 147 -7.87 -4.19 -21.20
CA THR A 147 -8.57 -5.47 -21.30
C THR A 147 -9.94 -5.36 -21.96
N GLU A 148 -10.64 -4.23 -21.80
CA GLU A 148 -12.03 -4.09 -22.31
C GLU A 148 -12.12 -3.14 -23.52
N ARG A 149 -11.11 -2.30 -23.79
CA ARG A 149 -11.12 -1.39 -24.94
C ARG A 149 -10.75 -2.10 -26.24
N ILE A 150 -11.75 -2.30 -27.08
CA ILE A 150 -11.56 -2.69 -28.48
C ILE A 150 -11.02 -1.48 -29.24
N PHE A 151 -9.76 -1.53 -29.64
CA PHE A 151 -9.17 -0.52 -30.53
C PHE A 151 -9.83 -0.61 -31.91
N SER A 152 -10.08 0.55 -32.53
CA SER A 152 -10.77 0.66 -33.83
C SER A 152 -10.12 -0.27 -34.86
N GLY A 153 -10.81 -1.35 -35.23
CA GLY A 153 -10.34 -2.37 -36.17
C GLY A 153 -10.09 -3.78 -35.60
N MET A 154 -10.38 -4.05 -34.32
CA MET A 154 -10.32 -5.41 -33.75
C MET A 154 -11.72 -5.94 -33.39
N ASP A 155 -11.97 -7.25 -33.55
CA ASP A 155 -13.25 -7.88 -33.19
C ASP A 155 -13.33 -8.32 -31.71
N LYS A 156 -12.19 -8.32 -31.01
CA LYS A 156 -12.04 -8.67 -29.58
C LYS A 156 -10.91 -7.85 -28.97
N PRO A 157 -10.89 -7.63 -27.64
CA PRO A 157 -9.76 -7.00 -26.96
C PRO A 157 -8.47 -7.82 -27.10
#